data_AF-A0A2T0K3P4-F1
#
_entry.id   AF-A0A2T0K3P4-F1
#
_cell.length_a   1.000
_cell.length_b   1.000
_cell.length_c   1.000
_cell.angle_alpha   90.00
_cell.angle_beta   90.00
_cell.angle_gamma   90.00
#
_symmetry.space_group_name_H-M   'P 1'
#
loop_
_entity.id
_entity.type
_entity.pdbx_description
1 polymer ?
#
loop_
_entity_poly.entity_id
_entity_poly.type
_entity_poly.pdbx_seq_one_letter_code
_entity_poly.pdbx_strand_id
1 'polypeptide(L)' 'MTTVNFRNALTDSYQQVEVQPGQTVQQAVEASGLIAAGNRFSVRDKDGQVVDNRDATEFAGRTLSVGLQGDDVVGG' A
#
# COMPACT_ATOMS: atom_id res chain seq x y z
N MET A 1 -17.85 -2.71 3.84
CA MET A 1 -16.49 -3.27 3.64
C MET A 1 -15.71 -2.22 2.89
N THR A 2 -14.56 -1.82 3.42
CA THR A 2 -13.71 -0.79 2.84
C THR A 2 -12.52 -1.49 2.21
N THR A 3 -12.28 -1.26 0.93
CA THR A 3 -11.19 -1.89 0.20
C THR A 3 -10.26 -0.84 -0.40
N VAL A 4 -8.97 -1.14 -0.38
CA VAL A 4 -7.92 -0.31 -0.99
C VAL A 4 -7.23 -1.15 -2.04
N ASN A 5 -6.94 -0.55 -3.19
CA ASN A 5 -6.21 -1.23 -4.23
C ASN A 5 -4.72 -0.98 -4.05
N PHE A 6 -3.92 -2.03 -3.95
CA PHE A 6 -2.48 -1.93 -3.79
C PHE A 6 -1.78 -2.44 -5.05
N ARG A 7 -0.93 -1.60 -5.63
CA ARG A 7 -0.06 -1.95 -6.75
C ARG A 7 1.33 -2.25 -6.22
N ASN A 8 1.85 -3.43 -6.49
CA ASN A 8 3.23 -3.76 -6.25
C ASN A 8 4.07 -3.19 -7.41
N ALA A 9 4.91 -2.21 -7.13
CA ALA A 9 5.75 -1.61 -8.15
C ALA A 9 6.90 -2.51 -8.62
N LEU A 10 7.26 -3.55 -7.85
CA LEU A 10 8.31 -4.52 -8.20
C LEU A 10 7.83 -5.54 -9.25
N THR A 11 6.57 -5.96 -9.13
CA THR A 11 5.99 -7.03 -9.95
C THR A 11 4.83 -6.55 -10.84
N ASP A 12 4.55 -5.23 -10.80
CA ASP A 12 3.38 -4.58 -11.40
C ASP A 12 2.03 -5.23 -11.06
N SER A 13 1.96 -5.97 -9.94
CA SER A 13 0.78 -6.74 -9.56
C SER A 13 -0.19 -5.88 -8.76
N TYR A 14 -1.49 -5.97 -9.06
CA TYR A 14 -2.52 -5.25 -8.32
C TYR A 14 -3.28 -6.21 -7.41
N GLN A 15 -3.52 -5.82 -6.17
CA GLN A 15 -4.32 -6.59 -5.24
C GLN A 15 -5.24 -5.67 -4.44
N GLN A 16 -6.49 -6.06 -4.38
CA GLN A 16 -7.47 -5.39 -3.54
C GLN A 16 -7.43 -5.98 -2.14
N VAL A 17 -7.30 -5.11 -1.16
CA VAL A 17 -7.15 -5.51 0.24
C VAL A 17 -8.26 -4.87 1.05
N GLU A 18 -8.92 -5.69 1.87
CA GLU A 18 -9.91 -5.20 2.82
C GLU A 18 -9.18 -4.54 4.00
N VAL A 19 -9.58 -3.30 4.29
CA VAL A 19 -8.97 -2.48 5.33
C VAL A 19 -10.00 -2.15 6.39
N GLN A 20 -9.53 -2.11 7.64
CA GLN A 20 -10.37 -1.79 8.79
C GLN A 20 -10.08 -0.37 9.29
N PRO A 21 -11.09 0.35 9.82
CA PRO A 21 -10.87 1.65 10.44
C PRO A 21 -9.91 1.52 11.63
N GLY A 22 -8.87 2.36 11.68
CA GLY A 22 -7.79 2.27 12.66
C GLY A 22 -6.65 1.33 12.26
N GLN A 23 -6.72 0.67 11.10
CA GLN A 23 -5.62 -0.08 10.51
C GLN A 23 -4.78 0.82 9.62
N THR A 24 -3.46 0.73 9.76
CA THR A 24 -2.54 1.48 8.91
C THR A 24 -2.41 0.85 7.52
N VAL A 25 -2.03 1.67 6.54
CA VAL A 25 -1.75 1.22 5.18
C VAL A 25 -0.68 0.12 5.16
N GLN A 26 0.38 0.24 5.96
CA GLN A 26 1.41 -0.78 6.09
C GLN A 26 0.82 -2.13 6.52
N GLN A 27 0.03 -2.14 7.58
CA GLN A 27 -0.60 -3.36 8.08
C GLN A 27 -1.54 -4.01 7.06
N ALA A 28 -2.25 -3.20 6.25
CA ALA A 28 -3.09 -3.72 5.17
C ALA A 28 -2.24 -4.44 4.11
N VAL A 29 -1.14 -3.82 3.67
CA VAL A 29 -0.23 -4.43 2.70
C VAL A 29 0.38 -5.72 3.24
N GLU A 30 0.85 -5.72 4.48
CA GLU A 30 1.40 -6.91 5.15
C GLU A 30 0.36 -8.04 5.22
N ALA A 31 -0.87 -7.70 5.62
CA ALA A 31 -1.97 -8.68 5.70
C ALA A 31 -2.32 -9.28 4.33
N SER A 32 -2.10 -8.52 3.24
CA SER A 32 -2.37 -9.00 1.89
C SER A 32 -1.25 -9.88 1.31
N GLY A 33 -0.05 -9.83 1.89
CA GLY A 33 1.11 -10.55 1.36
C GLY A 33 1.64 -10.00 0.02
N LEU A 34 1.27 -8.77 -0.35
CA LEU A 34 1.74 -8.13 -1.59
C LEU A 34 3.27 -8.02 -1.63
N ILE A 35 3.87 -7.77 -0.48
CA ILE A 35 5.31 -7.82 -0.24
C ILE A 35 5.56 -8.81 0.89
N ALA A 36 6.64 -9.59 0.75
CA ALA A 36 7.05 -10.53 1.77
C ALA A 36 7.29 -9.81 3.12
N ALA A 37 6.67 -10.31 4.19
CA ALA A 37 6.89 -9.82 5.54
C ALA A 37 8.40 -9.83 5.86
N GLY A 38 8.92 -8.69 6.32
CA GLY A 38 10.35 -8.50 6.59
C GLY A 38 11.13 -7.77 5.50
N ASN A 39 10.57 -7.58 4.29
CA ASN A 39 11.15 -6.63 3.33
C ASN A 39 10.87 -5.19 3.80
N ARG A 40 11.87 -4.30 3.66
CA ARG A 40 11.65 -2.87 3.90
C ARG A 40 10.91 -2.28 2.70
N PHE A 41 9.63 -2.00 2.88
CA PHE A 41 8.80 -1.37 1.87
C PHE A 41 8.20 -0.06 2.37
N SER A 42 7.83 0.80 1.43
CA SER A 42 7.07 2.01 1.68
C SER A 42 5.88 2.03 0.75
N VAL A 43 4.76 2.52 1.27
CA VAL A 43 3.54 2.70 0.49
C VAL A 43 3.41 4.17 0.16
N ARG A 44 3.21 4.48 -1.11
CA ARG A 44 3.04 5.84 -1.61
C ARG A 44 1.69 6.00 -2.30
N ASP A 45 1.07 7.15 -2.06
CA ASP A 45 -0.12 7.60 -2.79
C ASP A 45 0.25 8.08 -4.21
N LYS A 46 -0.74 8.35 -5.06
CA LYS A 46 -0.56 8.92 -6.41
C LYS A 46 0.30 10.20 -6.45
N ASP A 47 0.42 10.90 -5.33
CA ASP A 47 1.25 12.10 -5.19
C ASP A 47 2.74 11.78 -4.93
N GLY A 48 3.10 10.50 -4.82
CA GLY A 48 4.42 10.04 -4.39
C GLY A 48 4.67 10.18 -2.88
N GLN A 49 3.69 10.66 -2.12
CA GLN A 49 3.80 10.80 -0.68
C GLN A 49 3.72 9.46 0.03
N VAL A 50 4.62 9.24 0.96
CA VAL A 50 4.67 8.05 1.81
C VAL A 50 3.51 8.09 2.82
N VAL A 51 2.68 7.05 2.81
CA VAL A 51 1.44 6.94 3.59
C VAL A 51 1.35 5.67 4.42
N ASP A 52 2.47 4.95 4.64
CA ASP A 52 2.50 3.70 5.41
C ASP A 52 1.86 3.79 6.80
N ASN A 53 2.16 4.86 7.56
CA ASN A 53 1.58 5.12 8.88
C ASN A 53 0.21 5.81 8.86
N ARG A 54 -0.36 6.10 7.69
CA ARG A 54 -1.71 6.68 7.59
C ARG A 54 -2.78 5.62 7.69
N ASP A 55 -3.99 6.05 7.98
CA ASP A 55 -5.14 5.16 8.06
C ASP A 55 -5.50 4.67 6.65
N ALA A 56 -5.56 3.35 6.48
CA ALA A 56 -5.82 2.76 5.17
C ALA A 56 -7.22 3.11 4.67
N THR A 57 -8.17 3.37 5.58
CA THR A 57 -9.53 3.77 5.22
C THR A 57 -9.61 5.13 4.54
N GLU A 58 -8.64 6.03 4.74
CA GLU A 58 -8.57 7.31 4.01
C GLU A 58 -8.34 7.10 2.50
N PHE A 59 -7.80 5.94 2.12
CA PHE A 59 -7.48 5.56 0.75
C PHE A 59 -8.47 4.53 0.20
N ALA A 60 -9.60 4.34 0.86
CA ALA A 60 -10.69 3.52 0.38
C ALA A 60 -11.05 3.84 -1.07
N GLY A 61 -11.04 2.82 -1.94
CA GLY A 61 -11.32 2.99 -3.37
C GLY A 61 -10.24 3.72 -4.17
N ARG A 62 -9.09 4.02 -3.56
CA ARG A 62 -7.90 4.53 -4.24
C ARG A 62 -6.88 3.43 -4.50
N THR A 63 -5.99 3.71 -5.44
CA THR A 63 -4.82 2.87 -5.71
C THR A 63 -3.62 3.45 -4.99
N LEU A 64 -2.99 2.64 -4.14
CA LEU A 64 -1.73 2.92 -3.49
C LEU A 64 -0.64 2.08 -4.13
N SER A 65 0.56 2.64 -4.23
CA SER A 65 1.71 1.92 -4.79
C SER A 65 2.65 1.50 -3.67
N VAL A 66 3.03 0.23 -3.69
CA VAL A 66 3.92 -0.40 -2.73
C VAL A 66 5.24 -0.68 -3.44
N GLY A 67 6.33 -0.14 -2.92
CA GLY A 67 7.67 -0.45 -3.42
C GLY A 67 8.69 -0.54 -2.29
N LEU A 68 9.90 -0.99 -2.62
CA LEU A 68 10.97 -1.11 -1.62
C LEU A 68 11.42 0.27 -1.15
N GLN A 69 11.88 0.32 0.11
CA GLN A 69 12.44 1.52 0.69
C GLN A 69 13.72 1.91 -0.08
N GLY A 70 13.66 3.04 -0.79
CA GLY A 70 14.75 3.53 -1.65
C GLY A 70 14.54 3.31 -3.14
N ASP A 71 13.47 2.60 -3.54
CA ASP A 71 13.05 2.54 -4.93
C ASP A 71 12.29 3.84 -5.27
N ASP A 72 12.55 4.42 -6.44
CA ASP A 72 11.96 5.67 -6.94
C ASP A 72 10.50 5.46 -7.42
N VAL A 73 9.74 4.69 -6.64
CA VAL A 73 8.36 4.31 -6.96
C VAL A 73 7.44 5.51 -6.78
N VAL A 74 6.99 6.09 -7.89
CA VAL A 74 5.93 7.11 -7.85
C VAL A 74 4.59 6.41 -7.95
N GLY A 75 3.65 6.76 -7.08
CA GLY A 75 2.30 6.20 -7.13
C GLY A 75 1.62 6.52 -8.45
N GLY A 76 1.08 5.49 -9.10
CA GLY A 76 0.29 5.62 -10.33
C GLY A 76 -1.14 6.08 -10.08
#